data_AF-A0A6P8RG64-F1
#
_entry.id   AF-A0A6P8RG64-F1
#
_cell.length_a   1.000
_cell.length_b   1.000
_cell.length_c   1.000
_cell.angle_alpha   90.00
_cell.angle_beta   90.00
_cell.angle_gamma   90.00
#
_symmetry.space_group_name_H-M   'P 1'
#
loop_
_entity.id
_entity.type
_entity.pdbx_description
1 polymer ?
#
loop_
_entity_poly.entity_id
_entity_poly.type
_entity_poly.pdbx_seq_one_letter_code
_entity_poly.pdbx_strand_id
1 'polypeptide(L)'
;MRLYVQGLKIRSSQPTRSRLMFLSTRNKIIKINMSQNKTENVDARILSLASEVTEVSNQNVPVLLLKLKEILKTTPSLSKESKKLKEDLYNYDLIQYCVLVLKQDYSRVNGGWATAAKLAEILSNCCVGLDPSEDVEEFYNKILPSAVDNLLFLGRRLQARFIRAIKDEEKSEFLHFFRTVTDSLCWLFGGHIQLTVCVLQCDHFLQLLMTDDVETGITVMSVLQNILRVNSTVLFQVDESILHCILDELVFKLSSATNPVIGNAATKSLLVMVESHQPLVELLRMRYRGLRALLSKQWTGKGFGRELGRLLDLLYSGSYQKVEMQRLHQAACLVQAVWKGFQTRKRLKKLPKAVTSLQRGFRAKREQEWLHFKRLKEEEELKQQLHLQRRRAMRIFNEKQLTLLEIVHAGQVDKHMQEMQEKSALMIQRHWRGYKERRNFHQQRQALKQYKAAVTIQRTAIRFLKKRRCIREALSPWKGPAELTDARRLELHEKIDEHLRLHPVSQLSEEQSKELHMLQV
;
A
#
# COMPACT_ATOMS: atom_id res chain seq x y z
N MET A 1 7.88 -14.90 -43.63
CA MET A 1 9.16 -15.22 -44.28
C MET A 1 9.54 -16.64 -43.93
N ARG A 2 9.62 -17.51 -44.94
CA ARG A 2 10.15 -18.87 -44.83
C ARG A 2 11.67 -18.80 -44.71
N LEU A 3 12.25 -19.71 -43.92
CA LEU A 3 13.58 -20.35 -44.04
C LEU A 3 14.15 -20.59 -42.64
N TYR A 4 14.10 -21.84 -42.18
CA TYR A 4 15.20 -22.57 -41.52
C TYR A 4 14.72 -24.00 -41.28
N VAL A 5 14.70 -24.79 -42.36
CA VAL A 5 14.67 -26.25 -42.29
C VAL A 5 16.11 -26.69 -42.46
N GLN A 6 16.80 -26.98 -41.37
CA GLN A 6 18.04 -27.76 -41.40
C GLN A 6 17.91 -28.93 -40.44
N GLY A 7 18.00 -30.13 -41.02
CA GLY A 7 17.67 -31.38 -40.39
C GLY A 7 18.62 -31.75 -39.25
N LEU A 8 18.04 -31.96 -38.07
CA LEU A 8 18.62 -32.82 -37.05
C LEU A 8 18.17 -34.26 -37.31
N LYS A 9 19.05 -35.03 -37.98
CA LYS A 9 19.06 -36.48 -37.91
C LYS A 9 19.21 -36.88 -36.44
N ILE A 10 18.09 -37.20 -35.79
CA ILE A 10 18.08 -37.89 -34.50
C ILE A 10 18.69 -39.27 -34.74
N ARG A 11 19.99 -39.42 -34.45
CA ARG A 11 20.60 -40.74 -34.30
C ARG A 11 19.93 -41.39 -33.09
N SER A 12 19.04 -42.33 -33.36
CA SER A 12 18.51 -43.26 -32.37
C SER A 12 19.67 -44.11 -31.82
N SER A 13 20.25 -43.69 -30.70
CA SER A 13 21.09 -44.59 -29.90
C SER A 13 20.16 -45.65 -29.29
N GLN A 14 20.09 -46.81 -29.93
CA GLN A 14 19.59 -48.02 -29.26
C GLN A 14 20.35 -48.21 -27.94
N PRO A 15 19.73 -48.75 -26.88
CA PRO A 15 20.48 -49.14 -25.70
C PRO A 15 21.50 -50.20 -26.13
N THR A 16 22.77 -49.85 -26.10
CA THR A 16 23.85 -50.77 -26.43
C THR A 16 23.83 -51.91 -25.42
N ARG A 17 23.96 -53.14 -25.94
CA ARG A 17 24.10 -54.42 -25.24
C ARG A 17 25.04 -54.34 -24.01
N SER A 18 25.96 -53.37 -24.01
CA SER A 18 26.93 -53.05 -22.97
C SER A 18 26.35 -52.56 -21.64
N ARG A 19 25.26 -51.76 -21.61
CA ARG A 19 24.67 -51.28 -20.33
C ARG A 19 23.87 -52.37 -19.60
N LEU A 20 23.21 -53.24 -20.37
CA LEU A 20 22.54 -54.44 -19.84
C LEU A 20 23.57 -55.48 -19.35
N MET A 21 24.72 -55.60 -20.01
CA MET A 21 25.82 -56.39 -19.47
C MET A 21 26.31 -55.84 -18.13
N PHE A 22 26.44 -54.52 -17.96
CA PHE A 22 26.84 -53.93 -16.67
C PHE A 22 25.86 -54.26 -15.52
N LEU A 23 24.54 -54.19 -15.76
CA LEU A 23 23.51 -54.58 -14.78
C LEU A 23 23.44 -56.10 -14.56
N SER A 24 23.72 -56.90 -15.58
CA SER A 24 23.86 -58.36 -15.47
C SER A 24 25.10 -58.76 -14.65
N THR A 25 26.22 -58.06 -14.82
CA THR A 25 27.43 -58.25 -14.03
C THR A 25 27.24 -57.79 -12.59
N ARG A 26 26.54 -56.66 -12.37
CA ARG A 26 26.15 -56.22 -11.02
C ARG A 26 25.21 -57.21 -10.35
N ASN A 27 24.21 -57.74 -11.05
CA ASN A 27 23.34 -58.82 -10.57
C ASN A 27 24.10 -60.10 -10.25
N LYS A 28 25.15 -60.46 -11.02
CA LYS A 28 26.05 -61.57 -10.68
C LYS A 28 26.88 -61.29 -9.43
N ILE A 29 27.42 -60.07 -9.28
CA ILE A 29 28.23 -59.68 -8.12
C ILE A 29 27.37 -59.57 -6.85
N ILE A 30 26.14 -59.04 -6.95
CA ILE A 30 25.16 -58.97 -5.87
C ILE A 30 24.65 -60.38 -5.52
N LYS A 31 24.36 -61.25 -6.49
CA LYS A 31 24.04 -62.66 -6.22
C LYS A 31 25.19 -63.41 -5.53
N ILE A 32 26.44 -63.13 -5.92
CA ILE A 32 27.62 -63.75 -5.30
C ILE A 32 27.83 -63.22 -3.87
N ASN A 33 27.71 -61.91 -3.63
CA ASN A 33 27.88 -61.33 -2.28
C ASN A 33 26.70 -61.60 -1.33
N MET A 34 25.45 -61.62 -1.82
CA MET A 34 24.27 -61.96 -1.00
C MET A 34 24.15 -63.47 -0.70
N SER A 35 24.83 -64.34 -1.47
CA SER A 35 24.88 -65.77 -1.15
C SER A 35 25.66 -66.09 0.14
N GLN A 36 26.38 -65.10 0.70
CA GLN A 36 27.18 -65.28 1.92
C GLN A 36 26.65 -64.55 3.16
N ASN A 37 25.63 -63.69 3.09
CA ASN A 37 25.02 -63.11 4.30
C ASN A 37 23.57 -62.61 4.06
N LYS A 38 22.64 -63.13 4.87
CA LYS A 38 21.21 -62.76 5.04
C LYS A 38 20.20 -63.13 3.94
N THR A 39 19.94 -64.44 3.79
CA THR A 39 18.67 -64.97 3.27
C THR A 39 17.61 -65.04 4.38
N GLU A 40 17.17 -63.89 4.92
CA GLU A 40 16.03 -63.87 5.84
C GLU A 40 14.90 -62.99 5.29
N ASN A 41 13.90 -63.67 4.73
CA ASN A 41 12.55 -63.17 4.47
C ASN A 41 12.40 -62.19 3.28
N VAL A 42 12.88 -62.57 2.08
CA VAL A 42 12.60 -61.92 0.79
C VAL A 42 11.41 -62.62 0.12
N ASP A 43 10.46 -61.88 -0.45
CA ASP A 43 9.29 -62.43 -1.13
C ASP A 43 9.70 -63.31 -2.35
N ALA A 44 9.35 -64.60 -2.31
CA ALA A 44 9.67 -65.57 -3.35
C ALA A 44 9.20 -65.14 -4.76
N ARG A 45 8.13 -64.32 -4.83
CA ARG A 45 7.60 -63.80 -6.10
C ARG A 45 8.58 -62.82 -6.75
N ILE A 46 9.25 -61.97 -5.97
CA ILE A 46 10.26 -61.01 -6.47
C ILE A 46 11.46 -61.75 -7.04
N LEU A 47 11.95 -62.77 -6.31
CA LEU A 47 13.07 -63.60 -6.75
C LEU A 47 12.77 -64.32 -8.07
N SER A 48 11.59 -64.92 -8.19
CA SER A 48 11.16 -65.60 -9.43
C SER A 48 11.07 -64.63 -10.61
N LEU A 49 10.54 -63.41 -10.38
CA LEU A 49 10.41 -62.40 -11.41
C LEU A 49 11.77 -61.85 -11.84
N ALA A 50 12.68 -61.62 -10.90
CA ALA A 50 14.04 -61.16 -11.19
C ALA A 50 14.81 -62.19 -12.03
N SER A 51 14.65 -63.50 -11.77
CA SER A 51 15.22 -64.54 -12.64
C SER A 51 14.59 -64.55 -14.04
N GLU A 52 13.25 -64.50 -14.14
CA GLU A 52 12.56 -64.51 -15.44
C GLU A 52 12.95 -63.29 -16.31
N VAL A 53 13.09 -62.10 -15.70
CA VAL A 53 13.49 -60.88 -16.40
C VAL A 53 14.89 -60.97 -16.99
N THR A 54 15.80 -61.74 -16.38
CA THR A 54 17.17 -61.94 -16.91
C THR A 54 17.27 -62.94 -18.06
N GLU A 55 16.31 -63.85 -18.19
CA GLU A 55 16.34 -64.94 -19.19
C GLU A 55 15.54 -64.63 -20.46
N VAL A 56 14.57 -63.71 -20.37
CA VAL A 56 13.61 -63.46 -21.44
C VAL A 56 14.06 -62.36 -22.41
N SER A 57 13.66 -62.49 -23.68
CA SER A 57 13.97 -61.49 -24.71
C SER A 57 13.39 -60.10 -24.39
N ASN A 58 14.11 -59.04 -24.78
CA ASN A 58 13.77 -57.64 -24.48
C ASN A 58 12.32 -57.21 -24.84
N GLN A 59 11.66 -57.89 -25.77
CA GLN A 59 10.29 -57.58 -26.20
C GLN A 59 9.21 -58.08 -25.21
N ASN A 60 9.53 -59.09 -24.40
CA ASN A 60 8.61 -59.70 -23.45
C ASN A 60 8.85 -59.25 -21.99
N VAL A 61 10.03 -58.70 -21.69
CA VAL A 61 10.35 -58.07 -20.39
C VAL A 61 9.27 -57.07 -19.93
N PRO A 62 8.73 -56.17 -20.78
CA PRO A 62 7.72 -55.20 -20.36
C PRO A 62 6.43 -55.87 -19.85
N VAL A 63 6.04 -57.00 -20.45
CA VAL A 63 4.83 -57.75 -20.05
C VAL A 63 5.05 -58.48 -18.72
N LEU A 64 6.24 -59.04 -18.52
CA LEU A 64 6.60 -59.69 -17.25
C LEU A 64 6.60 -58.69 -16.09
N LEU A 65 7.15 -57.49 -16.31
CA LEU A 65 7.18 -56.43 -15.30
C LEU A 65 5.77 -55.95 -14.90
N LEU A 66 4.71 -56.21 -15.69
CA LEU A 66 3.33 -55.92 -15.25
C LEU A 66 2.90 -56.78 -14.06
N LYS A 67 3.49 -57.97 -13.86
CA LYS A 67 3.23 -58.81 -12.68
C LYS A 67 3.56 -58.06 -11.37
N LEU A 68 4.44 -57.06 -11.41
CA LEU A 68 4.74 -56.19 -10.26
C LEU A 68 3.50 -55.46 -9.74
N LYS A 69 2.55 -55.12 -10.61
CA LYS A 69 1.32 -54.43 -10.18
C LYS A 69 0.51 -55.27 -9.20
N GLU A 70 0.42 -56.57 -9.43
CA GLU A 70 -0.31 -57.49 -8.56
C GLU A 70 0.46 -57.73 -7.24
N ILE A 71 1.79 -57.81 -7.30
CA ILE A 71 2.64 -57.90 -6.10
C ILE A 71 2.45 -56.67 -5.20
N LEU A 72 2.45 -55.47 -5.78
CA LEU A 72 2.25 -54.20 -5.05
C LEU A 72 0.84 -54.04 -4.47
N LYS A 73 -0.20 -54.59 -5.11
CA LYS A 73 -1.59 -54.54 -4.58
C LYS A 73 -1.79 -55.42 -3.34
N THR A 74 -1.01 -56.49 -3.20
CA THR A 74 -1.17 -57.42 -2.07
C THR A 74 -0.74 -56.84 -0.72
N THR A 75 -0.10 -55.67 -0.69
CA THR A 75 0.35 -55.01 0.55
C THR A 75 -0.29 -53.62 0.71
N PRO A 76 -0.86 -53.28 1.87
CA PRO A 76 -1.40 -51.94 2.11
C PRO A 76 -0.28 -50.87 2.12
N SER A 77 -0.57 -49.73 1.49
CA SER A 77 0.38 -48.70 1.04
C SER A 77 1.26 -48.01 2.09
N LEU A 78 1.06 -48.28 3.39
CA LEU A 78 1.81 -47.68 4.51
C LEU A 78 2.40 -48.71 5.50
N SER A 79 2.32 -50.01 5.23
CA SER A 79 2.86 -51.03 6.13
C SER A 79 4.40 -51.10 6.08
N LYS A 80 5.03 -51.56 7.17
CA LYS A 80 6.47 -51.90 7.19
C LYS A 80 6.83 -52.93 6.11
N GLU A 81 5.89 -53.82 5.79
CA GLU A 81 6.02 -54.82 4.72
C GLU A 81 6.08 -54.18 3.34
N SER A 82 5.32 -53.11 3.07
CA SER A 82 5.38 -52.41 1.79
C SER A 82 6.71 -51.70 1.57
N LYS A 83 7.31 -51.13 2.63
CA LYS A 83 8.65 -50.54 2.55
C LYS A 83 9.71 -51.59 2.25
N LYS A 84 9.69 -52.70 2.99
CA LYS A 84 10.60 -53.82 2.76
C LYS A 84 10.48 -54.39 1.34
N LEU A 85 9.24 -54.56 0.85
CA LEU A 85 8.97 -55.02 -0.51
C LEU A 85 9.59 -54.09 -1.56
N LYS A 86 9.49 -52.77 -1.38
CA LYS A 86 10.08 -51.79 -2.31
C LYS A 86 11.61 -51.78 -2.24
N GLU A 87 12.20 -51.97 -1.07
CA GLU A 87 13.65 -52.17 -0.91
C GLU A 87 14.11 -53.44 -1.63
N ASP A 88 13.38 -54.55 -1.50
CA ASP A 88 13.69 -55.78 -2.24
C ASP A 88 13.62 -55.53 -3.76
N LEU A 89 12.58 -54.86 -4.27
CA LEU A 89 12.48 -54.50 -5.69
C LEU A 89 13.65 -53.65 -6.20
N TYR A 90 14.20 -52.78 -5.35
CA TYR A 90 15.38 -51.97 -5.65
C TYR A 90 16.66 -52.81 -5.67
N ASN A 91 16.85 -53.66 -4.67
CA ASN A 91 18.04 -54.50 -4.52
C ASN A 91 18.17 -55.56 -5.63
N TYR A 92 17.04 -56.01 -6.19
CA TYR A 92 17.01 -56.93 -7.35
C TYR A 92 16.96 -56.20 -8.71
N ASP A 93 17.31 -54.91 -8.77
CA ASP A 93 17.39 -54.08 -9.98
C ASP A 93 16.07 -53.94 -10.78
N LEU A 94 14.91 -54.34 -10.23
CA LEU A 94 13.65 -54.37 -10.97
C LEU A 94 13.14 -52.96 -11.29
N ILE A 95 13.43 -51.99 -10.43
CA ILE A 95 13.12 -50.56 -10.66
C ILE A 95 13.95 -50.03 -11.83
N GLN A 96 15.24 -50.37 -11.88
CA GLN A 96 16.19 -49.99 -12.92
C GLN A 96 15.77 -50.59 -14.27
N TYR A 97 15.30 -51.84 -14.29
CA TYR A 97 14.70 -52.46 -15.48
C TYR A 97 13.43 -51.73 -15.92
N CYS A 98 12.54 -51.35 -15.00
CA CYS A 98 11.35 -50.56 -15.32
C CYS A 98 11.74 -49.23 -15.98
N VAL A 99 12.70 -48.49 -15.41
CA VAL A 99 13.22 -47.25 -15.99
C VAL A 99 13.73 -47.47 -17.42
N LEU A 100 14.58 -48.49 -17.64
CA LEU A 100 15.17 -48.77 -18.96
C LEU A 100 14.13 -49.11 -20.01
N VAL A 101 13.13 -49.91 -19.63
CA VAL A 101 12.10 -50.42 -20.53
C VAL A 101 11.21 -49.29 -21.06
N LEU A 102 10.99 -48.21 -20.30
CA LEU A 102 10.22 -47.05 -20.76
C LEU A 102 10.83 -46.33 -21.98
N LYS A 103 12.14 -46.45 -22.26
CA LYS A 103 12.75 -45.89 -23.48
C LYS A 103 12.40 -46.68 -24.75
N GLN A 104 11.90 -47.91 -24.62
CA GLN A 104 11.66 -48.79 -25.77
C GLN A 104 10.54 -48.28 -26.69
N ASP A 105 10.53 -48.78 -27.93
CA ASP A 105 9.42 -48.55 -28.86
C ASP A 105 8.30 -49.59 -28.69
N TYR A 106 7.25 -49.17 -27.99
CA TYR A 106 6.09 -50.02 -27.71
C TYR A 106 5.18 -50.26 -28.92
N SER A 107 5.52 -49.80 -30.12
CA SER A 107 4.83 -50.24 -31.34
C SER A 107 5.10 -51.72 -31.68
N ARG A 108 6.15 -52.33 -31.12
CA ARG A 108 6.56 -53.72 -31.40
C ARG A 108 6.54 -54.63 -30.16
N VAL A 109 6.06 -54.10 -29.04
CA VAL A 109 6.01 -54.79 -27.75
C VAL A 109 4.62 -55.37 -27.55
N ASN A 110 4.53 -56.58 -26.99
CA ASN A 110 3.27 -57.21 -26.66
C ASN A 110 2.48 -56.36 -25.64
N GLY A 111 1.21 -56.05 -25.96
CA GLY A 111 0.36 -55.14 -25.18
C GLY A 111 0.56 -53.64 -25.48
N GLY A 112 1.48 -53.28 -26.39
CA GLY A 112 1.53 -51.96 -27.00
C GLY A 112 1.78 -50.79 -26.02
N TRP A 113 1.24 -49.62 -26.35
CA TRP A 113 1.36 -48.39 -25.56
C TRP A 113 0.63 -48.46 -24.22
N ALA A 114 -0.38 -49.33 -24.10
CA ALA A 114 -1.06 -49.60 -22.83
C ALA A 114 -0.10 -50.20 -21.80
N THR A 115 0.79 -51.11 -22.23
CA THR A 115 1.85 -51.66 -21.37
C THR A 115 2.79 -50.57 -20.89
N ALA A 116 3.18 -49.63 -21.75
CA ALA A 116 4.06 -48.51 -21.38
C ALA A 116 3.45 -47.61 -20.30
N ALA A 117 2.17 -47.23 -20.45
CA ALA A 117 1.45 -46.42 -19.47
C ALA A 117 1.32 -47.12 -18.11
N LYS A 118 1.01 -48.43 -18.11
CA LYS A 118 0.97 -49.22 -16.86
C LYS A 118 2.34 -49.35 -16.20
N LEU A 119 3.42 -49.48 -16.97
CA LEU A 119 4.77 -49.53 -16.43
C LEU A 119 5.21 -48.18 -15.85
N ALA A 120 4.79 -47.06 -16.44
CA ALA A 120 4.99 -45.74 -15.87
C ALA A 120 4.34 -45.61 -14.48
N GLU A 121 3.10 -46.10 -14.34
CA GLU A 121 2.37 -46.12 -13.07
C GLU A 121 3.07 -47.00 -12.03
N ILE A 122 3.50 -48.21 -12.41
CA ILE A 122 4.24 -49.13 -11.53
C ILE A 122 5.55 -48.49 -11.09
N LEU A 123 6.32 -47.91 -12.01
CA LEU A 123 7.60 -47.27 -11.71
C LEU A 123 7.43 -46.17 -10.67
N SER A 124 6.48 -45.26 -10.87
CA SER A 124 6.22 -44.18 -9.91
C SER A 124 5.78 -44.71 -8.54
N ASN A 125 4.96 -45.76 -8.50
CA ASN A 125 4.53 -46.40 -7.25
C ASN A 125 5.67 -47.12 -6.50
N CYS A 126 6.59 -47.73 -7.23
CA CYS A 126 7.80 -48.35 -6.66
C CYS A 126 8.73 -47.30 -6.05
N CYS A 127 8.91 -46.16 -6.74
CA CYS A 127 9.84 -45.11 -6.30
C CYS A 127 9.30 -44.27 -5.14
N VAL A 128 8.00 -44.01 -5.06
CA VAL A 128 7.42 -43.14 -4.01
C VAL A 128 7.34 -43.89 -2.67
N GLY A 129 7.94 -43.31 -1.63
CA GLY A 129 7.99 -43.89 -0.28
C GLY A 129 9.04 -44.98 -0.09
N LEU A 130 9.90 -45.21 -1.11
CA LEU A 130 11.14 -45.97 -0.97
C LEU A 130 12.23 -45.07 -0.41
N ASP A 131 12.89 -45.54 0.65
CA ASP A 131 14.09 -44.91 1.22
C ASP A 131 15.15 -46.00 1.36
N PRO A 132 16.02 -46.17 0.34
CA PRO A 132 16.92 -47.31 0.29
C PRO A 132 17.98 -47.21 1.40
N SER A 133 18.30 -48.34 2.03
CA SER A 133 19.35 -48.42 3.05
C SER A 133 20.77 -48.48 2.45
N GLU A 134 20.88 -48.95 1.21
CA GLU A 134 22.13 -49.07 0.44
C GLU A 134 22.03 -48.27 -0.87
N ASP A 135 23.16 -47.78 -1.39
CA ASP A 135 23.24 -47.05 -2.67
C ASP A 135 22.29 -45.83 -2.81
N VAL A 136 22.09 -45.09 -1.70
CA VAL A 136 21.21 -43.92 -1.60
C VAL A 136 21.50 -42.86 -2.68
N GLU A 137 22.77 -42.53 -2.89
CA GLU A 137 23.17 -41.54 -3.89
C GLU A 137 22.82 -41.98 -5.32
N GLU A 138 22.91 -43.27 -5.63
CA GLU A 138 22.55 -43.78 -6.95
C GLU A 138 21.05 -43.65 -7.20
N PHE A 139 20.23 -43.95 -6.19
CA PHE A 139 18.78 -43.79 -6.28
C PHE A 139 18.38 -42.34 -6.57
N TYR A 140 18.82 -41.40 -5.73
CA TYR A 140 18.42 -40.00 -5.83
C TYR A 140 19.09 -39.25 -7.00
N ASN A 141 20.36 -39.53 -7.32
CA ASN A 141 21.09 -38.76 -8.33
C ASN A 141 21.08 -39.37 -9.73
N LYS A 142 20.80 -40.67 -9.88
CA LYS A 142 20.79 -41.34 -11.20
C LYS A 142 19.43 -41.92 -11.56
N ILE A 143 18.85 -42.73 -10.67
CA ILE A 143 17.66 -43.51 -11.01
C ILE A 143 16.41 -42.62 -11.07
N LEU A 144 16.17 -41.78 -10.06
CA LEU A 144 15.00 -40.88 -10.06
C LEU A 144 15.05 -39.85 -11.21
N PRO A 145 16.16 -39.13 -11.48
CA PRO A 145 16.24 -38.24 -12.64
C PRO A 145 16.07 -38.99 -13.96
N SER A 146 16.62 -40.20 -14.09
CA SER A 146 16.41 -41.03 -15.29
C SER A 146 14.96 -41.50 -15.41
N ALA A 147 14.25 -41.77 -14.31
CA ALA A 147 12.82 -42.10 -14.34
C ALA A 147 12.02 -40.92 -14.89
N VAL A 148 12.30 -39.70 -14.42
CA VAL A 148 11.67 -38.46 -14.91
C VAL A 148 11.94 -38.24 -16.40
N ASP A 149 13.20 -38.34 -16.84
CA ASP A 149 13.60 -38.23 -18.25
C ASP A 149 12.80 -39.21 -19.14
N ASN A 150 12.72 -40.47 -18.70
CA ASN A 150 12.07 -41.52 -19.48
C ASN A 150 10.55 -41.39 -19.50
N LEU A 151 9.94 -40.94 -18.41
CA LEU A 151 8.51 -40.64 -18.34
C LEU A 151 8.14 -39.47 -19.26
N LEU A 152 8.93 -38.39 -19.24
CA LEU A 152 8.73 -37.23 -20.14
C LEU A 152 8.96 -37.62 -21.61
N PHE A 153 9.98 -38.43 -21.89
CA PHE A 153 10.23 -38.97 -23.22
C PHE A 153 9.08 -39.84 -23.72
N LEU A 154 8.55 -40.73 -22.87
CA LEU A 154 7.38 -41.54 -23.17
C LEU A 154 6.15 -40.65 -23.44
N GLY A 155 5.93 -39.62 -22.60
CA GLY A 155 4.90 -38.62 -22.79
C GLY A 155 4.98 -37.97 -24.18
N ARG A 156 6.18 -37.57 -24.63
CA ARG A 156 6.37 -37.00 -25.98
C ARG A 156 5.99 -37.95 -27.10
N ARG A 157 6.34 -39.23 -26.96
CA ARG A 157 6.00 -40.24 -27.97
C ARG A 157 4.50 -40.51 -28.03
N LEU A 158 3.83 -40.47 -26.89
CA LEU A 158 2.37 -40.57 -26.79
C LEU A 158 1.70 -39.35 -27.39
N GLN A 159 2.15 -38.13 -27.04
CA GLN A 159 1.65 -36.88 -27.65
C GLN A 159 1.82 -36.88 -29.17
N ALA A 160 3.00 -37.26 -29.68
CA ALA A 160 3.25 -37.32 -31.11
C ALA A 160 2.36 -38.34 -31.85
N ARG A 161 1.97 -39.44 -31.19
CA ARG A 161 1.02 -40.41 -31.75
C ARG A 161 -0.41 -39.93 -31.66
N PHE A 162 -0.80 -39.33 -30.55
CA PHE A 162 -2.10 -38.70 -30.37
C PHE A 162 -2.37 -37.67 -31.48
N ILE A 163 -1.41 -36.78 -31.76
CA ILE A 163 -1.52 -35.76 -32.81
C ILE A 163 -1.63 -36.39 -34.21
N ARG A 164 -1.00 -37.54 -34.45
CA ARG A 164 -1.00 -38.25 -35.75
C ARG A 164 -2.18 -39.19 -35.94
N ALA A 165 -2.88 -39.57 -34.86
CA ALA A 165 -3.98 -40.52 -34.93
C ALA A 165 -5.15 -39.90 -35.73
N ILE A 166 -5.75 -40.69 -36.61
CA ILE A 166 -6.84 -40.24 -37.48
C ILE A 166 -8.20 -40.60 -36.86
N LYS A 167 -8.31 -41.79 -36.27
CA LYS A 167 -9.54 -42.27 -35.65
C LYS A 167 -9.71 -41.72 -34.23
N ASP A 168 -10.93 -41.37 -33.86
CA ASP A 168 -11.24 -40.79 -32.54
C ASP A 168 -11.09 -41.80 -31.40
N GLU A 169 -11.33 -43.09 -31.66
CA GLU A 169 -11.08 -44.19 -30.71
C GLU A 169 -9.59 -44.27 -30.34
N GLU A 170 -8.72 -44.31 -31.36
CA GLU A 170 -7.26 -44.35 -31.18
C GLU A 170 -6.75 -43.07 -30.49
N LYS A 171 -7.30 -41.89 -30.83
CA LYS A 171 -7.00 -40.64 -30.12
C LYS A 171 -7.36 -40.73 -28.64
N SER A 172 -8.55 -41.22 -28.32
CA SER A 172 -9.02 -41.34 -26.94
C SER A 172 -8.13 -42.27 -26.12
N GLU A 173 -7.69 -43.39 -26.71
CA GLU A 173 -6.74 -44.31 -26.10
C GLU A 173 -5.37 -43.67 -25.86
N PHE A 174 -4.78 -43.02 -26.87
CA PHE A 174 -3.48 -42.36 -26.70
C PHE A 174 -3.54 -41.21 -25.70
N LEU A 175 -4.64 -40.45 -25.65
CA LEU A 175 -4.85 -39.41 -24.65
C LEU A 175 -4.96 -40.00 -23.25
N HIS A 176 -5.67 -41.12 -23.09
CA HIS A 176 -5.75 -41.82 -21.82
C HIS A 176 -4.35 -42.27 -21.36
N PHE A 177 -3.58 -42.93 -22.23
CA PHE A 177 -2.21 -43.34 -21.90
C PHE A 177 -1.30 -42.15 -21.58
N PHE A 178 -1.44 -41.05 -22.32
CA PHE A 178 -0.70 -39.81 -22.05
C PHE A 178 -1.02 -39.26 -20.65
N ARG A 179 -2.31 -39.17 -20.30
CA ARG A 179 -2.76 -38.74 -18.97
C ARG A 179 -2.24 -39.67 -17.87
N THR A 180 -2.28 -40.99 -18.07
CA THR A 180 -1.69 -41.95 -17.12
C THR A 180 -0.21 -41.70 -16.88
N VAL A 181 0.57 -41.41 -17.94
CA VAL A 181 2.01 -41.12 -17.81
C VAL A 181 2.24 -39.78 -17.10
N THR A 182 1.47 -38.74 -17.40
CA THR A 182 1.58 -37.45 -16.71
C THR A 182 1.15 -37.52 -15.25
N ASP A 183 0.12 -38.30 -14.93
CA ASP A 183 -0.33 -38.53 -13.56
C ASP A 183 0.72 -39.32 -12.76
N SER A 184 1.34 -40.31 -13.40
CA SER A 184 2.47 -41.07 -12.83
C SER A 184 3.67 -40.16 -12.56
N LEU A 185 3.94 -39.20 -13.45
CA LEU A 185 4.98 -38.19 -13.23
C LEU A 185 4.62 -37.27 -12.05
N CYS A 186 3.38 -36.80 -11.97
CA CYS A 186 2.89 -35.99 -10.84
C CYS A 186 2.97 -36.72 -9.51
N TRP A 187 2.64 -38.02 -9.48
CA TRP A 187 2.80 -38.85 -8.31
C TRP A 187 4.27 -38.95 -7.88
N LEU A 188 5.18 -39.15 -8.84
CA LEU A 188 6.60 -39.30 -8.58
C LEU A 188 7.22 -38.05 -7.93
N PHE A 189 7.07 -36.87 -8.55
CA PHE A 189 7.59 -35.63 -7.96
C PHE A 189 6.79 -35.15 -6.75
N GLY A 190 5.54 -35.60 -6.60
CA GLY A 190 4.74 -35.38 -5.38
C GLY A 190 5.33 -36.10 -4.17
N GLY A 191 5.88 -37.31 -4.37
CA GLY A 191 6.63 -38.03 -3.35
C GLY A 191 8.06 -37.52 -3.15
N HIS A 192 8.71 -37.07 -4.24
CA HIS A 192 10.10 -36.61 -4.25
C HIS A 192 10.20 -35.18 -4.80
N ILE A 193 10.01 -34.19 -3.91
CA ILE A 193 9.91 -32.75 -4.26
C ILE A 193 11.10 -32.25 -5.09
N GLN A 194 12.30 -32.76 -4.85
CA GLN A 194 13.54 -32.37 -5.55
C GLN A 194 13.45 -32.61 -7.07
N LEU A 195 12.63 -33.58 -7.51
CA LEU A 195 12.45 -33.88 -8.93
C LEU A 195 11.69 -32.79 -9.69
N THR A 196 11.00 -31.88 -9.00
CA THR A 196 10.33 -30.74 -9.65
C THR A 196 11.29 -29.88 -10.47
N VAL A 197 12.52 -29.69 -9.99
CA VAL A 197 13.59 -28.98 -10.71
C VAL A 197 14.02 -29.78 -11.94
N CYS A 198 14.24 -31.10 -11.77
CA CYS A 198 14.61 -32.00 -12.86
C CYS A 198 13.57 -32.01 -13.99
N VAL A 199 12.28 -31.96 -13.65
CA VAL A 199 11.19 -31.92 -14.65
C VAL A 199 11.23 -30.61 -15.44
N LEU A 200 11.36 -29.46 -14.77
CA LEU A 200 11.38 -28.15 -15.44
C LEU A 200 12.64 -27.96 -16.29
N GLN A 201 13.78 -28.49 -15.85
CA GLN A 201 15.03 -28.43 -16.60
C GLN A 201 15.12 -29.42 -17.77
N CYS A 202 14.21 -30.40 -17.83
CA CYS A 202 14.24 -31.39 -18.90
C CYS A 202 13.70 -30.81 -20.22
N ASP A 203 14.50 -30.89 -21.29
CA ASP A 203 14.12 -30.47 -22.64
C ASP A 203 12.81 -31.10 -23.12
N HIS A 204 12.53 -32.33 -22.70
CA HIS A 204 11.32 -33.03 -23.08
C HIS A 204 10.06 -32.37 -22.50
N PHE A 205 10.14 -31.77 -21.31
CA PHE A 205 9.01 -31.04 -20.73
C PHE A 205 8.70 -29.76 -21.52
N LEU A 206 9.73 -28.97 -21.86
CA LEU A 206 9.55 -27.78 -22.69
C LEU A 206 8.93 -28.13 -24.05
N GLN A 207 9.39 -29.22 -24.67
CA GLN A 207 8.85 -29.70 -25.94
C GLN A 207 7.40 -30.22 -25.83
N LEU A 208 7.02 -30.80 -24.69
CA LEU A 208 5.63 -31.18 -24.42
C LEU A 208 4.72 -29.95 -24.27
N LEU A 209 5.24 -28.89 -23.65
CA LEU A 209 4.53 -27.63 -23.45
C LEU A 209 4.33 -26.88 -24.77
N MET A 210 5.32 -26.91 -25.67
CA MET A 210 5.29 -26.36 -27.03
C MET A 210 4.42 -27.22 -27.98
N THR A 211 3.13 -27.33 -27.68
CA THR A 211 2.12 -28.02 -28.50
C THR A 211 0.95 -27.08 -28.84
N ASP A 212 0.46 -27.17 -30.08
CA ASP A 212 -0.76 -26.46 -30.51
C ASP A 212 -2.04 -27.24 -30.16
N ASP A 213 -1.91 -28.51 -29.76
CA ASP A 213 -3.03 -29.34 -29.40
C ASP A 213 -3.62 -28.97 -28.02
N VAL A 214 -4.95 -28.86 -27.99
CA VAL A 214 -5.71 -28.39 -26.82
C VAL A 214 -5.58 -29.37 -25.65
N GLU A 215 -5.85 -30.66 -25.87
CA GLU A 215 -5.97 -31.67 -24.80
C GLU A 215 -4.62 -31.95 -24.12
N THR A 216 -3.60 -32.17 -24.93
CA THR A 216 -2.25 -32.43 -24.44
C THR A 216 -1.64 -31.16 -23.83
N GLY A 217 -1.89 -29.98 -24.42
CA GLY A 217 -1.45 -28.69 -23.88
C GLY A 217 -2.04 -28.40 -22.50
N ILE A 218 -3.34 -28.62 -22.29
CA ILE A 218 -3.99 -28.48 -20.98
C ILE A 218 -3.37 -29.44 -19.96
N THR A 219 -3.17 -30.70 -20.35
CA THR A 219 -2.60 -31.72 -19.47
C THR A 219 -1.18 -31.32 -19.02
N VAL A 220 -0.32 -30.86 -19.93
CA VAL A 220 1.05 -30.42 -19.60
C VAL A 220 1.04 -29.14 -18.75
N MET A 221 0.15 -28.19 -19.02
CA MET A 221 -0.03 -27.01 -18.15
C MET A 221 -0.52 -27.40 -16.75
N SER A 222 -1.35 -28.45 -16.64
CA SER A 222 -1.73 -29.01 -15.33
C SER A 222 -0.55 -29.63 -14.60
N VAL A 223 0.39 -30.28 -15.31
CA VAL A 223 1.65 -30.76 -14.72
C VAL A 223 2.47 -29.58 -14.19
N LEU A 224 2.61 -28.48 -14.95
CA LEU A 224 3.27 -27.26 -14.49
C LEU A 224 2.62 -26.69 -13.21
N GLN A 225 1.29 -26.61 -13.19
CA GLN A 225 0.53 -26.15 -12.02
C GLN A 225 0.77 -27.06 -10.80
N ASN A 226 0.83 -28.38 -10.99
CA ASN A 226 1.12 -29.34 -9.93
C ASN A 226 2.55 -29.21 -9.40
N ILE A 227 3.54 -29.00 -10.28
CA ILE A 227 4.94 -28.75 -9.89
C ILE A 227 5.01 -27.56 -8.94
N LEU A 228 4.39 -26.43 -9.31
CA LEU A 228 4.40 -25.20 -8.51
C LEU A 228 3.63 -25.35 -7.19
N ARG A 229 2.58 -26.16 -7.19
CA ARG A 229 1.81 -26.48 -5.97
C ARG A 229 2.61 -27.31 -4.98
N VAL A 230 3.40 -28.28 -5.46
CA VAL A 230 4.23 -29.15 -4.62
C VAL A 230 5.50 -28.42 -4.16
N ASN A 231 6.10 -27.61 -5.03
CA ASN A 231 7.30 -26.84 -4.74
C ASN A 231 7.15 -25.38 -5.19
N SER A 232 6.69 -24.52 -4.29
CA SER A 232 6.53 -23.08 -4.57
C SER A 232 7.87 -22.36 -4.82
N THR A 233 8.98 -22.93 -4.35
CA THR A 233 10.32 -22.34 -4.48
C THR A 233 11.08 -22.82 -5.72
N VAL A 234 10.52 -23.74 -6.50
CA VAL A 234 11.18 -24.34 -7.68
C VAL A 234 11.64 -23.29 -8.69
N LEU A 235 10.89 -22.19 -8.83
CA LEU A 235 11.18 -21.12 -9.79
C LEU A 235 12.47 -20.35 -9.46
N PHE A 236 12.96 -20.41 -8.22
CA PHE A 236 14.25 -19.81 -7.84
C PHE A 236 15.44 -20.74 -8.15
N GLN A 237 15.19 -22.03 -8.34
CA GLN A 237 16.22 -23.06 -8.54
C GLN A 237 16.46 -23.37 -10.03
N VAL A 238 15.57 -22.91 -10.90
CA VAL A 238 15.62 -23.14 -12.34
C VAL A 238 16.32 -21.98 -13.04
N ASP A 239 17.05 -22.28 -14.12
CA ASP A 239 17.75 -21.29 -14.92
C ASP A 239 16.79 -20.25 -15.53
N GLU A 240 17.24 -18.99 -15.58
CA GLU A 240 16.45 -17.87 -16.08
C GLU A 240 16.02 -18.07 -17.55
N SER A 241 16.85 -18.73 -18.36
CA SER A 241 16.54 -19.07 -19.76
C SER A 241 15.33 -20.00 -19.88
N ILE A 242 15.25 -21.02 -19.02
CA ILE A 242 14.16 -22.01 -19.01
C ILE A 242 12.87 -21.37 -18.52
N LEU A 243 12.97 -20.56 -17.46
CA LEU A 243 11.85 -19.75 -16.97
C LEU A 243 11.29 -18.84 -18.08
N HIS A 244 12.16 -18.17 -18.83
CA HIS A 244 11.75 -17.35 -19.97
C HIS A 244 11.06 -18.17 -21.05
N CYS A 245 11.58 -19.35 -21.42
CA CYS A 245 10.93 -20.23 -22.40
C CYS A 245 9.51 -20.63 -21.97
N ILE A 246 9.31 -20.98 -20.69
CA ILE A 246 7.98 -21.32 -20.16
C ILE A 246 7.04 -20.11 -20.24
N LEU A 247 7.51 -18.92 -19.83
CA LEU A 247 6.72 -17.70 -19.89
C LEU A 247 6.38 -17.29 -21.33
N ASP A 248 7.35 -17.36 -22.23
CA ASP A 248 7.18 -17.03 -23.66
C ASP A 248 6.11 -17.96 -24.26
N GLU A 249 6.16 -19.27 -23.96
CA GLU A 249 5.18 -20.24 -24.45
C GLU A 249 3.78 -20.00 -23.85
N LEU A 250 3.65 -19.73 -22.55
CA LEU A 250 2.35 -19.43 -21.93
C LEU A 250 1.73 -18.14 -22.49
N VAL A 251 2.54 -17.10 -22.68
CA VAL A 251 2.09 -15.83 -23.28
C VAL A 251 1.76 -16.04 -24.76
N PHE A 252 2.53 -16.83 -25.48
CA PHE A 252 2.24 -17.20 -26.86
C PHE A 252 0.88 -17.90 -26.95
N LYS A 253 0.61 -18.92 -26.13
CA LYS A 253 -0.69 -19.60 -26.09
C LYS A 253 -1.84 -18.65 -25.77
N LEU A 254 -1.66 -17.69 -24.87
CA LEU A 254 -2.67 -16.66 -24.59
C LEU A 254 -2.92 -15.74 -25.79
N SER A 255 -1.91 -15.52 -26.63
CA SER A 255 -2.02 -14.66 -27.81
C SER A 255 -2.59 -15.34 -29.04
N SER A 256 -2.27 -16.62 -29.23
CA SER A 256 -2.62 -17.39 -30.43
C SER A 256 -3.91 -18.19 -30.26
N ALA A 257 -4.24 -18.61 -29.03
CA ALA A 257 -5.41 -19.45 -28.79
C ALA A 257 -6.72 -18.66 -28.89
N THR A 258 -7.71 -19.27 -29.52
CA THR A 258 -9.11 -18.80 -29.52
C THR A 258 -9.97 -19.59 -28.53
N ASN A 259 -9.51 -20.78 -28.11
CA ASN A 259 -10.25 -21.68 -27.24
C ASN A 259 -10.17 -21.19 -25.77
N PRO A 260 -11.32 -20.94 -25.10
CA PRO A 260 -11.37 -20.49 -23.71
C PRO A 260 -10.72 -21.46 -22.72
N VAL A 261 -10.66 -22.76 -23.03
CA VAL A 261 -10.06 -23.76 -22.14
C VAL A 261 -8.54 -23.61 -22.09
N ILE A 262 -7.89 -23.37 -23.24
CA ILE A 262 -6.46 -23.05 -23.30
C ILE A 262 -6.19 -21.72 -22.60
N GLY A 263 -7.00 -20.69 -22.89
CA GLY A 263 -6.87 -19.38 -22.25
C GLY A 263 -6.94 -19.46 -20.73
N ASN A 264 -7.90 -20.23 -20.19
CA ASN A 264 -8.03 -20.47 -18.76
C ASN A 264 -6.81 -21.21 -18.18
N ALA A 265 -6.40 -22.32 -18.81
CA ALA A 265 -5.27 -23.11 -18.34
C ALA A 265 -3.95 -22.30 -18.34
N ALA A 266 -3.69 -21.51 -19.38
CA ALA A 266 -2.50 -20.66 -19.46
C ALA A 266 -2.55 -19.49 -18.47
N THR A 267 -3.72 -18.84 -18.32
CA THR A 267 -3.95 -17.78 -17.32
C THR A 267 -3.72 -18.31 -15.91
N LYS A 268 -4.25 -19.49 -15.59
CA LYS A 268 -4.07 -20.13 -14.29
C LYS A 268 -2.62 -20.52 -14.04
N SER A 269 -1.92 -21.06 -15.03
CA SER A 269 -0.47 -21.35 -14.92
C SER A 269 0.34 -20.09 -14.62
N LEU A 270 0.11 -18.99 -15.37
CA LEU A 270 0.78 -17.72 -15.10
C LEU A 270 0.44 -17.16 -13.72
N LEU A 271 -0.82 -17.25 -13.30
CA LEU A 271 -1.26 -16.80 -11.98
C LEU A 271 -0.53 -17.55 -10.87
N VAL A 272 -0.47 -18.88 -10.94
CA VAL A 272 0.22 -19.71 -9.94
C VAL A 272 1.72 -19.42 -9.93
N MET A 273 2.36 -19.20 -11.09
CA MET A 273 3.76 -18.81 -11.18
C MET A 273 4.02 -17.47 -10.48
N VAL A 274 3.18 -16.47 -10.75
CA VAL A 274 3.27 -15.13 -10.17
C VAL A 274 3.01 -15.14 -8.66
N GLU A 275 2.02 -15.91 -8.20
CA GLU A 275 1.71 -16.07 -6.78
C GLU A 275 2.88 -16.72 -6.03
N SER A 276 3.58 -17.66 -6.67
CA SER A 276 4.75 -18.35 -6.10
C SER A 276 6.03 -17.50 -6.14
N HIS A 277 6.21 -16.64 -7.15
CA HIS A 277 7.41 -15.81 -7.32
C HIS A 277 7.04 -14.37 -7.73
N GLN A 278 6.87 -13.49 -6.72
CA GLN A 278 6.45 -12.09 -6.90
C GLN A 278 7.28 -11.26 -7.89
N PRO A 279 8.63 -11.39 -7.97
CA PRO A 279 9.43 -10.71 -8.99
C PRO A 279 9.00 -10.97 -10.45
N LEU A 280 8.32 -12.10 -10.73
CA LEU A 280 7.76 -12.37 -12.06
C LEU A 280 6.74 -11.34 -12.50
N VAL A 281 6.03 -10.69 -11.56
CA VAL A 281 5.08 -9.63 -11.91
C VAL A 281 5.79 -8.51 -12.67
N GLU A 282 6.97 -8.10 -12.20
CA GLU A 282 7.72 -7.02 -12.84
C GLU A 282 8.36 -7.48 -14.16
N LEU A 283 8.86 -8.72 -14.19
CA LEU A 283 9.37 -9.33 -15.42
C LEU A 283 8.29 -9.41 -16.50
N LEU A 284 7.08 -9.87 -16.16
CA LEU A 284 5.94 -9.95 -17.07
C LEU A 284 5.55 -8.57 -17.62
N ARG A 285 5.59 -7.53 -16.77
CA ARG A 285 5.28 -6.15 -17.17
C ARG A 285 6.32 -5.57 -18.13
N MET A 286 7.60 -5.85 -17.87
CA MET A 286 8.70 -5.30 -18.64
C MET A 286 8.87 -6.00 -19.99
N ARG A 287 8.80 -7.34 -20.01
CA ARG A 287 8.99 -8.17 -21.21
C ARG A 287 7.75 -8.18 -22.11
N TYR A 288 6.54 -8.25 -21.54
CA TYR A 288 5.28 -8.38 -22.30
C TYR A 288 4.36 -7.17 -22.12
N ARG A 289 4.78 -6.01 -22.63
CA ARG A 289 4.02 -4.74 -22.50
C ARG A 289 2.57 -4.82 -22.99
N GLY A 290 2.28 -5.70 -23.94
CA GLY A 290 0.93 -5.92 -24.50
C GLY A 290 0.06 -6.91 -23.72
N LEU A 291 0.60 -7.65 -22.76
CA LEU A 291 -0.11 -8.75 -22.08
C LEU A 291 -1.38 -8.28 -21.37
N ARG A 292 -1.36 -7.09 -20.74
CA ARG A 292 -2.54 -6.52 -20.06
C ARG A 292 -3.69 -6.22 -21.05
N ALA A 293 -3.35 -5.60 -22.18
CA ALA A 293 -4.33 -5.25 -23.20
C ALA A 293 -4.89 -6.53 -23.87
N LEU A 294 -4.04 -7.53 -24.07
CA LEU A 294 -4.41 -8.83 -24.60
C LEU A 294 -5.39 -9.54 -23.67
N LEU A 295 -5.04 -9.69 -22.38
CA LEU A 295 -5.88 -10.32 -21.37
C LEU A 295 -7.25 -9.64 -21.22
N SER A 296 -7.26 -8.30 -21.17
CA SER A 296 -8.51 -7.54 -21.01
C SER A 296 -9.38 -7.47 -22.26
N LYS A 297 -8.81 -7.52 -23.47
CA LYS A 297 -9.60 -7.43 -24.72
C LYS A 297 -10.05 -8.79 -25.24
N GLN A 298 -9.19 -9.80 -25.18
CA GLN A 298 -9.47 -11.10 -25.80
C GLN A 298 -10.20 -12.07 -24.88
N TRP A 299 -9.90 -12.04 -23.58
CA TRP A 299 -10.31 -13.09 -22.65
C TRP A 299 -11.44 -12.67 -21.69
N THR A 300 -11.77 -11.39 -21.60
CA THR A 300 -12.90 -10.91 -20.80
C THR A 300 -14.23 -11.48 -21.33
N GLY A 301 -15.04 -12.05 -20.44
CA GLY A 301 -16.32 -12.67 -20.79
C GLY A 301 -16.24 -14.12 -21.29
N LYS A 302 -15.06 -14.75 -21.28
CA LYS A 302 -14.85 -16.13 -21.80
C LYS A 302 -15.01 -17.26 -20.76
N GLY A 303 -15.59 -16.98 -19.59
CA GLY A 303 -15.98 -18.01 -18.60
C GLY A 303 -14.99 -18.29 -17.46
N PHE A 304 -13.82 -17.64 -17.40
CA PHE A 304 -12.81 -17.79 -16.33
C PHE A 304 -12.40 -16.44 -15.71
N GLY A 305 -13.40 -15.56 -15.50
CA GLY A 305 -13.18 -14.18 -15.07
C GLY A 305 -12.52 -14.02 -13.70
N ARG A 306 -12.58 -15.02 -12.81
CA ARG A 306 -11.97 -14.95 -11.47
C ARG A 306 -10.45 -15.00 -11.55
N GLU A 307 -9.92 -16.01 -12.25
CA GLU A 307 -8.49 -16.23 -12.46
C GLU A 307 -7.91 -15.09 -13.31
N LEU A 308 -8.62 -14.71 -14.37
CA LEU A 308 -8.27 -13.57 -15.21
C LEU A 308 -8.24 -12.26 -14.42
N GLY A 309 -9.25 -12.00 -13.59
CA GLY A 309 -9.35 -10.82 -12.75
C GLY A 309 -8.18 -10.72 -11.77
N ARG A 310 -7.86 -11.80 -11.05
CA ARG A 310 -6.71 -11.84 -10.12
C ARG A 310 -5.39 -11.56 -10.82
N LEU A 311 -5.15 -12.19 -11.97
CA LEU A 311 -3.93 -11.95 -12.74
C LEU A 311 -3.88 -10.49 -13.23
N LEU A 312 -5.00 -9.95 -13.73
CA LEU A 312 -5.10 -8.55 -14.13
C LEU A 312 -4.86 -7.61 -12.95
N ASP A 313 -5.44 -7.87 -11.78
CA ASP A 313 -5.25 -7.06 -10.57
C ASP A 313 -3.79 -7.04 -10.13
N LEU A 314 -3.09 -8.19 -10.16
CA LEU A 314 -1.65 -8.27 -9.88
C LEU A 314 -0.82 -7.52 -10.95
N LEU A 315 -1.23 -7.60 -12.22
CA LEU A 315 -0.58 -6.85 -13.27
C LEU A 315 -0.87 -5.34 -13.17
N TYR A 316 -2.05 -4.93 -12.70
CA TYR A 316 -2.49 -3.54 -12.57
C TYR A 316 -2.06 -2.87 -11.26
N SER A 317 -1.89 -3.60 -10.15
CA SER A 317 -1.63 -3.08 -8.81
C SER A 317 -0.40 -2.16 -8.74
N GLY A 318 0.62 -2.40 -9.55
CA GLY A 318 1.79 -1.51 -9.66
C GLY A 318 1.63 -0.32 -10.61
N SER A 319 0.59 -0.30 -11.43
CA SER A 319 0.31 0.75 -12.43
C SER A 319 -0.87 1.64 -12.08
N TYR A 320 -1.93 1.11 -11.46
CA TYR A 320 -3.13 1.87 -11.10
C TYR A 320 -2.81 2.91 -10.02
N GLN A 321 -2.04 2.53 -8.98
CA GLN A 321 -1.60 3.51 -7.98
C GLN A 321 -0.70 4.60 -8.56
N LYS A 322 0.18 4.29 -9.51
CA LYS A 322 1.05 5.28 -10.16
C LYS A 322 0.26 6.22 -11.08
N VAL A 323 -0.66 5.67 -11.89
CA VAL A 323 -1.51 6.45 -12.80
C VAL A 323 -2.54 7.28 -12.02
N GLU A 324 -3.13 6.72 -10.97
CA GLU A 324 -4.08 7.42 -10.10
C GLU A 324 -3.37 8.52 -9.28
N MET A 325 -2.17 8.27 -8.74
CA MET A 325 -1.37 9.32 -8.11
C MET A 325 -1.01 10.44 -9.08
N GLN A 326 -0.67 10.13 -10.33
CA GLN A 326 -0.42 11.15 -11.35
C GLN A 326 -1.67 11.96 -11.68
N ARG A 327 -2.85 11.30 -11.77
CA ARG A 327 -4.14 11.99 -11.97
C ARG A 327 -4.49 12.89 -10.80
N LEU A 328 -4.37 12.40 -9.57
CA LEU A 328 -4.62 13.18 -8.35
C LEU A 328 -3.64 14.36 -8.24
N HIS A 329 -2.37 14.16 -8.58
CA HIS A 329 -1.38 15.23 -8.62
C HIS A 329 -1.74 16.30 -9.66
N GLN A 330 -2.11 15.91 -10.88
CA GLN A 330 -2.55 16.86 -11.92
C GLN A 330 -3.80 17.63 -11.51
N ALA A 331 -4.79 16.96 -10.92
CA ALA A 331 -5.99 17.60 -10.39
C ALA A 331 -5.66 18.59 -9.26
N ALA A 332 -4.78 18.20 -8.33
CA ALA A 332 -4.30 19.09 -7.27
C ALA A 332 -3.58 20.31 -7.84
N CYS A 333 -2.70 20.14 -8.84
CA CYS A 333 -2.03 21.25 -9.51
C CYS A 333 -3.01 22.21 -10.19
N LEU A 334 -4.06 21.71 -10.85
CA LEU A 334 -5.11 22.53 -11.45
C LEU A 334 -5.87 23.33 -10.40
N VAL A 335 -6.34 22.68 -9.32
CA VAL A 335 -7.04 23.35 -8.21
C VAL A 335 -6.13 24.41 -7.57
N GLN A 336 -4.87 24.09 -7.34
CA GLN A 336 -3.89 25.01 -6.77
C GLN A 336 -3.63 26.20 -7.70
N ALA A 337 -3.52 25.99 -9.02
CA ALA A 337 -3.33 27.04 -10.00
C ALA A 337 -4.54 27.99 -10.04
N VAL A 338 -5.76 27.44 -10.06
CA VAL A 338 -7.01 28.21 -10.02
C VAL A 338 -7.11 29.03 -8.73
N TRP A 339 -6.81 28.42 -7.58
CA TRP A 339 -6.84 29.09 -6.28
C TRP A 339 -5.79 30.21 -6.18
N LYS A 340 -4.54 29.97 -6.57
CA LYS A 340 -3.47 30.98 -6.60
C LYS A 340 -3.86 32.14 -7.52
N GLY A 341 -4.46 31.85 -8.67
CA GLY A 341 -5.00 32.85 -9.59
C GLY A 341 -6.12 33.68 -8.96
N PHE A 342 -7.10 33.03 -8.30
CA PHE A 342 -8.18 33.70 -7.59
C PHE A 342 -7.65 34.62 -6.47
N GLN A 343 -6.71 34.12 -5.66
CA GLN A 343 -6.11 34.89 -4.57
C GLN A 343 -5.40 36.14 -5.10
N THR A 344 -4.64 36.01 -6.19
CA THR A 344 -3.95 37.12 -6.85
C THR A 344 -4.95 38.16 -7.37
N ARG A 345 -5.98 37.72 -8.09
CA ARG A 345 -7.06 38.62 -8.59
C ARG A 345 -7.80 39.33 -7.45
N LYS A 346 -8.06 38.65 -6.33
CA LYS A 346 -8.69 39.24 -5.15
C LYS A 346 -7.81 40.33 -4.52
N ARG A 347 -6.48 40.14 -4.49
CA ARG A 347 -5.53 41.17 -4.03
C ARG A 347 -5.48 42.35 -5.00
N LEU A 348 -5.38 42.08 -6.31
CA LEU A 348 -5.39 43.11 -7.35
C LEU A 348 -6.65 43.97 -7.32
N LYS A 349 -7.83 43.39 -7.10
CA LYS A 349 -9.08 44.16 -6.94
C LYS A 349 -9.07 45.14 -5.76
N LYS A 350 -8.23 44.93 -4.74
CA LYS A 350 -8.11 45.84 -3.58
C LYS A 350 -7.11 46.99 -3.81
N LEU A 351 -6.16 46.83 -4.72
CA LEU A 351 -5.11 47.82 -5.01
C LEU A 351 -5.67 49.20 -5.45
N PRO A 352 -6.65 49.29 -6.37
CA PRO A 352 -7.22 50.58 -6.77
C PRO A 352 -7.79 51.38 -5.60
N LYS A 353 -8.40 50.72 -4.60
CA LYS A 353 -8.91 51.40 -3.40
C LYS A 353 -7.78 51.99 -2.56
N ALA A 354 -6.70 51.24 -2.36
CA ALA A 354 -5.53 51.72 -1.64
C ALA A 354 -4.86 52.90 -2.34
N VAL A 355 -4.67 52.81 -3.67
CA VAL A 355 -4.12 53.89 -4.50
C VAL A 355 -5.00 55.14 -4.44
N THR A 356 -6.33 54.98 -4.58
CA THR A 356 -7.27 56.10 -4.53
C THR A 356 -7.27 56.78 -3.15
N SER A 357 -7.21 56.00 -2.06
CA SER A 357 -7.12 56.54 -0.70
C SER A 357 -5.83 57.34 -0.50
N LEU A 358 -4.69 56.83 -1.00
CA LEU A 358 -3.41 57.54 -0.93
C LEU A 358 -3.44 58.83 -1.75
N GLN A 359 -3.95 58.78 -2.98
CA GLN A 359 -4.11 59.95 -3.84
C GLN A 359 -5.03 60.99 -3.21
N ARG A 360 -6.16 60.57 -2.61
CA ARG A 360 -7.08 61.46 -1.88
C ARG A 360 -6.39 62.10 -0.68
N GLY A 361 -5.65 61.32 0.11
CA GLY A 361 -4.88 61.83 1.26
C GLY A 361 -3.82 62.85 0.85
N PHE A 362 -3.09 62.58 -0.24
CA PHE A 362 -2.10 63.51 -0.78
C PHE A 362 -2.74 64.83 -1.26
N ARG A 363 -3.85 64.76 -2.00
CA ARG A 363 -4.58 65.95 -2.45
C ARG A 363 -5.10 66.77 -1.27
N ALA A 364 -5.71 66.12 -0.28
CA ALA A 364 -6.22 66.79 0.92
C ALA A 364 -5.10 67.45 1.73
N LYS A 365 -3.95 66.79 1.90
CA LYS A 365 -2.78 67.37 2.57
C LYS A 365 -2.30 68.63 1.85
N ARG A 366 -2.17 68.56 0.52
CA ARG A 366 -1.74 69.69 -0.31
C ARG A 366 -2.72 70.87 -0.24
N GLU A 367 -4.02 70.60 -0.21
CA GLU A 367 -5.06 71.62 -0.02
C GLU A 367 -5.00 72.26 1.37
N GLN A 368 -4.80 71.46 2.43
CA GLN A 368 -4.63 71.97 3.79
C GLN A 368 -3.38 72.85 3.93
N GLU A 369 -2.25 72.45 3.33
CA GLU A 369 -1.03 73.25 3.29
C GLU A 369 -1.24 74.59 2.58
N TRP A 370 -1.95 74.57 1.44
CA TRP A 370 -2.30 75.80 0.73
C TRP A 370 -3.23 76.72 1.53
N LEU A 371 -4.28 76.17 2.15
CA LEU A 371 -5.18 76.93 3.03
C LEU A 371 -4.47 77.48 4.26
N HIS A 372 -3.50 76.74 4.81
CA HIS A 372 -2.67 77.21 5.92
C HIS A 372 -1.79 78.38 5.49
N PHE A 373 -1.09 78.24 4.35
CA PHE A 373 -0.28 79.30 3.77
C PHE A 373 -1.11 80.57 3.48
N LYS A 374 -2.31 80.39 2.90
CA LYS A 374 -3.22 81.50 2.62
C LYS A 374 -3.65 82.21 3.91
N ARG A 375 -4.05 81.47 4.95
CA ARG A 375 -4.39 82.05 6.26
C ARG A 375 -3.24 82.80 6.89
N LEU A 376 -2.02 82.25 6.85
CA LEU A 376 -0.83 82.95 7.36
C LEU A 376 -0.62 84.27 6.63
N LYS A 377 -0.74 84.28 5.31
CA LYS A 377 -0.63 85.50 4.50
C LYS A 377 -1.72 86.52 4.85
N GLU A 378 -2.97 86.08 4.95
CA GLU A 378 -4.10 86.93 5.36
C GLU A 378 -3.89 87.49 6.78
N GLU A 379 -3.37 86.69 7.72
CA GLU A 379 -3.02 87.14 9.08
C GLU A 379 -1.87 88.15 9.08
N GLU A 380 -0.84 87.95 8.25
CA GLU A 380 0.27 88.89 8.09
C GLU A 380 -0.20 90.23 7.51
N GLU A 381 -1.01 90.19 6.45
CA GLU A 381 -1.63 91.37 5.85
C GLU A 381 -2.50 92.11 6.86
N LEU A 382 -3.33 91.39 7.63
CA LEU A 382 -4.14 91.98 8.69
C LEU A 382 -3.27 92.62 9.79
N LYS A 383 -2.20 91.96 10.23
CA LYS A 383 -1.25 92.53 11.20
C LYS A 383 -0.66 93.83 10.67
N GLN A 384 -0.20 93.86 9.42
CA GLN A 384 0.34 95.06 8.79
C GLN A 384 -0.70 96.19 8.73
N GLN A 385 -1.94 95.88 8.33
CA GLN A 385 -3.03 96.86 8.32
C GLN A 385 -3.33 97.42 9.70
N LEU A 386 -3.42 96.56 10.73
CA LEU A 386 -3.63 96.98 12.12
C LEU A 386 -2.47 97.85 12.63
N HIS A 387 -1.22 97.51 12.31
CA HIS A 387 -0.07 98.34 12.64
C HIS A 387 -0.17 99.73 11.99
N LEU A 388 -0.54 99.78 10.71
CA LEU A 388 -0.76 101.05 10.00
C LEU A 388 -1.90 101.86 10.61
N GLN A 389 -3.03 101.23 10.93
CA GLN A 389 -4.17 101.88 11.60
C GLN A 389 -3.76 102.43 12.97
N ARG A 390 -3.05 101.66 13.79
CA ARG A 390 -2.53 102.12 15.10
C ARG A 390 -1.61 103.31 14.94
N ARG A 391 -0.68 103.30 13.97
CA ARG A 391 0.22 104.45 13.70
C ARG A 391 -0.56 105.68 13.24
N ARG A 392 -1.59 105.52 12.42
CA ARG A 392 -2.47 106.63 11.99
C ARG A 392 -3.27 107.18 13.17
N ALA A 393 -3.88 106.33 13.98
CA ALA A 393 -4.63 106.73 15.16
C ALA A 393 -3.73 107.46 16.18
N MET A 394 -2.51 106.97 16.40
CA MET A 394 -1.51 107.63 17.26
C MET A 394 -1.14 109.02 16.73
N ARG A 395 -0.91 109.15 15.41
CA ARG A 395 -0.64 110.47 14.80
C ARG A 395 -1.79 111.44 15.00
N ILE A 396 -3.01 111.03 14.67
CA ILE A 396 -4.22 111.86 14.86
C ILE A 396 -4.41 112.23 16.34
N PHE A 397 -4.16 111.30 17.26
CA PHE A 397 -4.22 111.57 18.69
C PHE A 397 -3.19 112.63 19.10
N ASN A 398 -1.93 112.46 18.68
CA ASN A 398 -0.85 113.40 18.98
C ASN A 398 -1.11 114.79 18.38
N GLU A 399 -1.62 114.88 17.15
CA GLU A 399 -2.02 116.14 16.51
C GLU A 399 -3.11 116.86 17.31
N LYS A 400 -4.13 116.13 17.78
CA LYS A 400 -5.18 116.69 18.66
C LYS A 400 -4.64 117.15 20.01
N GLN A 401 -3.71 116.40 20.61
CA GLN A 401 -3.07 116.80 21.86
C GLN A 401 -2.21 118.06 21.67
N LEU A 402 -1.46 118.16 20.58
CA LEU A 402 -0.67 119.35 20.24
C LEU A 402 -1.58 120.57 20.06
N THR A 403 -2.66 120.43 19.29
CA THR A 403 -3.65 121.51 19.08
C THR A 403 -4.27 121.96 20.40
N LEU A 404 -4.60 121.01 21.30
CA LEU A 404 -5.14 121.35 22.61
C LEU A 404 -4.11 122.12 23.46
N LEU A 405 -2.85 121.68 23.47
CA LEU A 405 -1.77 122.37 24.17
C LEU A 405 -1.51 123.78 23.63
N GLU A 406 -1.63 123.99 22.31
CA GLU A 406 -1.53 125.32 21.68
C GLU A 406 -2.64 126.28 22.14
N ILE A 407 -3.83 125.77 22.48
CA ILE A 407 -4.99 126.57 22.91
C ILE A 407 -4.98 126.83 24.42
N VAL A 408 -4.39 125.94 25.23
CA VAL A 408 -4.35 126.08 26.70
C VAL A 408 -3.38 127.19 27.10
N HIS A 409 -3.85 128.11 27.95
CA HIS A 409 -3.02 129.22 28.46
C HIS A 409 -1.83 128.69 29.29
N ALA A 410 -0.64 129.28 29.12
CA ALA A 410 0.62 128.80 29.71
C ALA A 410 0.54 128.54 31.23
N GLY A 411 -0.14 129.40 32.00
CA GLY A 411 -0.33 129.22 33.45
C GLY A 411 -1.29 128.10 33.88
N GLN A 412 -2.00 127.46 32.94
CA GLN A 412 -2.96 126.37 33.19
C GLN A 412 -2.46 125.01 32.67
N VAL A 413 -1.34 124.97 31.95
CA VAL A 413 -0.78 123.74 31.37
C VAL A 413 -0.45 122.71 32.44
N ASP A 414 0.19 123.12 33.54
CA ASP A 414 0.58 122.21 34.63
C ASP A 414 -0.63 121.53 35.29
N LYS A 415 -1.70 122.30 35.52
CA LYS A 415 -2.96 121.77 36.07
C LYS A 415 -3.58 120.74 35.12
N HIS A 416 -3.63 121.05 33.82
CA HIS A 416 -4.14 120.12 32.81
C HIS A 416 -3.32 118.83 32.73
N MET A 417 -1.98 118.94 32.77
CA MET A 417 -1.09 117.79 32.75
C MET A 417 -1.27 116.91 34.00
N GLN A 418 -1.44 117.50 35.18
CA GLN A 418 -1.73 116.77 36.41
C GLN A 418 -3.05 115.99 36.30
N GLU A 419 -4.12 116.62 35.82
CA GLU A 419 -5.42 115.94 35.62
C GLU A 419 -5.31 114.75 34.65
N MET A 420 -4.50 114.87 33.59
CA MET A 420 -4.26 113.78 32.64
C MET A 420 -3.44 112.64 33.25
N GLN A 421 -2.45 112.95 34.09
CA GLN A 421 -1.70 111.95 34.85
C GLN A 421 -2.61 111.19 35.83
N GLU A 422 -3.46 111.91 36.57
CA GLU A 422 -4.43 111.31 37.49
C GLU A 422 -5.41 110.38 36.76
N LYS A 423 -6.01 110.83 35.65
CA LYS A 423 -6.89 110.02 34.80
C LYS A 423 -6.18 108.76 34.28
N SER A 424 -4.92 108.90 33.86
CA SER A 424 -4.09 107.78 33.38
C SER A 424 -3.79 106.79 34.50
N ALA A 425 -3.41 107.27 35.69
CA ALA A 425 -3.16 106.45 36.86
C ALA A 425 -4.42 105.66 37.25
N LEU A 426 -5.58 106.30 37.27
CA LEU A 426 -6.86 105.64 37.53
C LEU A 426 -7.18 104.54 36.50
N MET A 427 -6.90 104.79 35.22
CA MET A 427 -7.10 103.80 34.16
C MET A 427 -6.19 102.59 34.32
N ILE A 428 -4.90 102.81 34.58
CA ILE A 428 -3.91 101.74 34.83
C ILE A 428 -4.31 100.94 36.06
N GLN A 429 -4.64 101.60 37.17
CA GLN A 429 -5.08 100.95 38.41
C GLN A 429 -6.36 100.13 38.19
N ARG A 430 -7.34 100.67 37.46
CA ARG A 430 -8.57 99.94 37.10
C ARG A 430 -8.25 98.68 36.28
N HIS A 431 -7.40 98.79 35.27
CA HIS A 431 -6.99 97.65 34.45
C HIS A 431 -6.19 96.60 35.25
N TRP A 432 -5.30 97.05 36.13
CA TRP A 432 -4.54 96.16 37.01
C TRP A 432 -5.44 95.38 37.98
N ARG A 433 -6.39 96.06 38.64
CA ARG A 433 -7.39 95.40 39.50
C ARG A 433 -8.15 94.33 38.72
N GLY A 434 -8.60 94.66 37.51
CA GLY A 434 -9.27 93.68 36.64
C GLY A 434 -8.37 92.52 36.18
N TYR A 435 -7.10 92.79 35.87
CA TYR A 435 -6.13 91.74 35.51
C TYR A 435 -5.87 90.79 36.68
N LYS A 436 -5.69 91.34 37.90
CA LYS A 436 -5.47 90.56 39.13
C LYS A 436 -6.61 89.56 39.37
N GLU A 437 -7.85 90.02 39.29
CA GLU A 437 -9.02 89.14 39.48
C GLU A 437 -9.11 88.06 38.39
N ARG A 438 -8.89 88.41 37.13
CA ARG A 438 -8.88 87.42 36.03
C ARG A 438 -7.78 86.38 36.20
N ARG A 439 -6.60 86.78 36.66
CA ARG A 439 -5.48 85.87 36.93
C ARG A 439 -5.82 84.91 38.06
N ASN A 440 -6.35 85.41 39.18
CA ASN A 440 -6.79 84.59 40.31
C ASN A 440 -7.86 83.59 39.87
N PHE A 441 -8.87 84.04 39.14
CA PHE A 441 -9.91 83.17 38.60
C PHE A 441 -9.33 82.09 37.67
N HIS A 442 -8.37 82.44 36.80
CA HIS A 442 -7.72 81.46 35.92
C HIS A 442 -6.97 80.39 36.71
N GLN A 443 -6.24 80.78 37.75
CA GLN A 443 -5.53 79.86 38.63
C GLN A 443 -6.51 78.92 39.36
N GLN A 444 -7.58 79.48 39.94
CA GLN A 444 -8.65 78.69 40.58
C GLN A 444 -9.31 77.72 39.59
N ARG A 445 -9.62 78.18 38.38
CA ARG A 445 -10.21 77.35 37.32
C ARG A 445 -9.27 76.22 36.89
N GLN A 446 -7.98 76.48 36.79
CA GLN A 446 -6.97 75.47 36.46
C GLN A 446 -6.83 74.44 37.59
N ALA A 447 -6.76 74.88 38.84
CA ALA A 447 -6.73 74.01 40.01
C ALA A 447 -7.99 73.12 40.08
N LEU A 448 -9.17 73.69 39.83
CA LEU A 448 -10.42 72.92 39.78
C LEU A 448 -10.42 71.88 38.65
N LYS A 449 -9.88 72.22 37.48
CA LYS A 449 -9.77 71.28 36.35
C LYS A 449 -8.84 70.11 36.71
N GLN A 450 -7.70 70.39 37.34
CA GLN A 450 -6.76 69.37 37.81
C GLN A 450 -7.38 68.48 38.90
N TYR A 451 -8.08 69.08 39.87
CA TYR A 451 -8.79 68.34 40.92
C TYR A 451 -9.86 67.40 40.33
N LYS A 452 -10.70 67.90 39.41
CA LYS A 452 -11.72 67.07 38.73
C LYS A 452 -11.11 65.91 37.95
N ALA A 453 -9.98 66.15 37.27
CA ALA A 453 -9.24 65.10 36.58
C ALA A 453 -8.70 64.04 37.55
N ALA A 454 -8.09 64.47 38.66
CA ALA A 454 -7.57 63.58 39.70
C ALA A 454 -8.69 62.70 40.30
N VAL A 455 -9.83 63.28 40.67
CA VAL A 455 -11.00 62.54 41.17
C VAL A 455 -11.50 61.53 40.15
N THR A 456 -11.52 61.89 38.86
CA THR A 456 -11.94 60.98 37.79
C THR A 456 -11.01 59.76 37.71
N ILE A 457 -9.70 59.99 37.72
CA ILE A 457 -8.68 58.93 37.70
C ILE A 457 -8.81 58.05 38.95
N GLN A 458 -8.88 58.64 40.14
CA GLN A 458 -9.04 57.90 41.41
C GLN A 458 -10.29 57.01 41.39
N ARG A 459 -11.43 57.54 40.94
CA ARG A 459 -12.68 56.75 40.82
C ARG A 459 -12.55 55.60 39.83
N THR A 460 -11.83 55.79 38.72
CA THR A 460 -11.59 54.69 37.77
C THR A 460 -10.67 53.62 38.36
N ALA A 461 -9.61 54.02 39.07
CA ALA A 461 -8.68 53.10 39.72
C ALA A 461 -9.37 52.27 40.82
N ILE A 462 -10.17 52.90 41.67
CA ILE A 462 -10.95 52.20 42.72
C ILE A 462 -11.91 51.18 42.08
N ARG A 463 -12.63 51.55 41.02
CA ARG A 463 -13.51 50.63 40.29
C ARG A 463 -12.74 49.44 39.69
N PHE A 464 -11.58 49.69 39.10
CA PHE A 464 -10.71 48.65 38.55
C PHE A 464 -10.23 47.68 39.65
N LEU A 465 -9.77 48.20 40.79
CA LEU A 465 -9.33 47.39 41.92
C LEU A 465 -10.47 46.56 42.52
N LYS A 466 -11.67 47.14 42.65
CA LYS A 466 -12.88 46.40 43.07
C LYS A 466 -13.20 45.26 42.10
N LYS A 467 -13.17 45.52 40.78
CA LYS A 467 -13.35 44.49 39.75
C LYS A 467 -12.32 43.37 39.87
N ARG A 468 -11.03 43.70 40.09
CA ARG A 468 -9.98 42.68 40.29
C ARG A 468 -10.17 41.87 41.57
N ARG A 469 -10.69 42.49 42.65
CA ARG A 469 -11.00 41.79 43.90
C ARG A 469 -12.15 40.78 43.70
N CYS A 470 -13.25 41.20 43.09
CA CYS A 470 -14.38 40.30 42.80
C CYS A 470 -13.98 39.13 41.90
N ILE A 471 -13.14 39.35 40.87
CA ILE A 471 -12.62 38.25 40.03
C ILE A 471 -11.81 37.26 40.86
N ARG A 472 -10.99 37.74 41.81
CA ARG A 472 -10.20 36.88 42.69
C ARG A 472 -11.05 36.10 43.67
N GLU A 473 -12.09 36.74 44.23
CA GLU A 473 -13.07 36.08 45.11
C GLU A 473 -13.88 35.02 44.35
N ALA A 474 -14.28 35.28 43.11
CA ALA A 474 -15.00 34.32 42.26
C ALA A 474 -14.14 33.12 41.83
N LEU A 475 -12.82 33.28 41.75
CA LEU A 475 -11.87 32.21 41.45
C LEU A 475 -11.36 31.48 42.71
N SER A 476 -11.81 31.89 43.91
CA SER A 476 -11.49 31.16 45.13
C SER A 476 -12.23 29.82 45.13
N PRO A 477 -11.56 28.69 45.42
CA PRO A 477 -12.24 27.42 45.65
C PRO A 477 -13.31 27.58 46.74
N TRP A 478 -14.49 27.02 46.50
CA TRP A 478 -15.63 27.06 47.41
C TRP A 478 -15.19 26.56 48.80
N LYS A 479 -15.18 27.45 49.79
CA LYS A 479 -15.07 27.07 51.19
C LYS A 479 -16.49 26.79 51.66
N GLY A 480 -16.83 25.52 51.80
CA GLY A 480 -18.11 25.09 52.34
C GLY A 480 -18.36 25.63 53.75
N PRO A 481 -19.56 25.40 54.32
CA PRO A 481 -19.86 25.77 55.69
C PRO A 481 -18.80 25.19 56.64
N ALA A 482 -18.31 26.01 57.58
CA ALA A 482 -17.18 25.67 58.45
C ALA A 482 -17.41 24.44 59.36
N GLU A 483 -18.63 23.91 59.40
CA GLU A 483 -19.06 22.82 60.30
C GLU A 483 -19.04 21.43 59.65
N LEU A 484 -18.71 21.31 58.37
CA LEU A 484 -18.61 20.02 57.67
C LEU A 484 -17.18 19.47 57.65
N THR A 485 -16.63 19.22 58.84
CA THR A 485 -15.36 18.49 59.01
C THR A 485 -15.57 17.00 58.72
N ASP A 486 -14.58 16.28 58.17
CA ASP A 486 -14.71 14.85 57.81
C ASP A 486 -15.22 13.96 58.96
N ALA A 487 -14.87 14.29 60.21
CA ALA A 487 -15.39 13.62 61.41
C ALA A 487 -16.91 13.80 61.60
N ARG A 488 -17.45 15.00 61.34
CA ARG A 488 -18.89 15.27 61.42
C ARG A 488 -19.65 14.63 60.27
N ARG A 489 -19.00 14.48 59.12
CA ARG A 489 -19.52 13.76 57.95
C ARG A 489 -19.72 12.28 58.26
N LEU A 490 -18.76 11.67 58.95
CA LEU A 490 -18.83 10.29 59.44
C LEU A 490 -19.92 10.11 60.51
N GLU A 491 -20.02 11.01 61.50
CA GLU A 491 -21.11 10.98 62.48
C GLU A 491 -22.51 11.08 61.84
N LEU A 492 -22.67 11.93 60.82
CA LEU A 492 -23.94 12.08 60.11
C LEU A 492 -24.26 10.82 59.29
N HIS A 493 -23.26 10.19 58.67
CA HIS A 493 -23.45 8.91 57.99
C HIS A 493 -23.84 7.80 58.96
N GLU A 494 -23.20 7.73 60.13
CA GLU A 494 -23.50 6.73 61.15
C GLU A 494 -24.91 6.90 61.72
N LYS A 495 -25.36 8.15 61.92
CA LYS A 495 -26.75 8.47 62.29
C LYS A 495 -27.77 8.10 61.21
N ILE A 496 -27.43 8.28 59.93
CA ILE A 496 -28.29 7.88 58.82
C ILE A 496 -28.38 6.34 58.75
N ASP A 497 -27.26 5.64 58.93
CA ASP A 497 -27.22 4.18 58.90
C ASP A 497 -27.94 3.55 60.11
N GLU A 498 -27.83 4.14 61.31
CA GLU A 498 -28.66 3.77 62.47
C GLU A 498 -30.15 3.99 62.21
N HIS A 499 -30.51 5.13 61.62
CA HIS A 499 -31.91 5.43 61.31
C HIS A 499 -32.48 4.47 60.25
N LEU A 500 -31.69 4.11 59.24
CA LEU A 500 -32.06 3.11 58.22
C LEU A 500 -32.19 1.68 58.79
N ARG A 501 -31.40 1.34 59.82
CA ARG A 501 -31.54 0.07 60.54
C ARG A 501 -32.79 0.01 61.41
N LEU A 502 -33.16 1.12 62.05
CA LEU A 502 -34.37 1.21 62.90
C LEU A 502 -35.67 1.35 62.08
N HIS A 503 -35.57 1.86 60.85
CA HIS A 503 -36.67 2.01 59.91
C HIS A 503 -36.31 1.34 58.57
N PRO A 504 -36.40 0.00 58.48
CA PRO A 504 -36.21 -0.69 57.21
C PRO A 504 -37.26 -0.20 56.22
N VAL A 505 -36.79 0.51 55.20
CA VAL A 505 -37.64 0.97 54.09
C VAL A 505 -38.15 -0.27 53.37
N SER A 506 -39.47 -0.40 53.24
CA SER A 506 -40.07 -1.41 52.37
C SER A 506 -39.43 -1.28 51.00
N GLN A 507 -38.82 -2.36 50.48
CA GLN A 507 -38.21 -2.35 49.16
C GLN A 507 -39.31 -2.11 48.11
N LEU A 508 -39.56 -0.84 47.79
CA LEU A 508 -40.34 -0.46 46.62
C LEU A 508 -39.54 -0.90 45.39
N SER A 509 -40.18 -1.70 44.53
CA SER A 509 -39.62 -2.08 43.24
C SER A 509 -39.25 -0.81 42.46
N GLU A 510 -38.20 -0.88 41.63
CA GLU A 510 -37.69 0.24 40.81
C GLU A 510 -38.79 0.90 39.95
N GLU A 511 -39.82 0.12 39.60
CA GLU A 511 -41.01 0.58 38.87
C GLU A 511 -41.90 1.52 39.72
N GLN A 512 -42.12 1.20 41.00
CA GLN A 512 -42.93 2.04 41.91
C GLN A 512 -42.21 3.34 42.31
N SER A 513 -40.87 3.35 42.32
CA SER A 513 -40.06 4.55 42.55
C SER A 513 -40.19 5.55 41.38
N LYS A 514 -40.27 5.05 40.14
CA LYS A 514 -40.45 5.90 38.95
C LYS A 514 -41.87 6.49 38.88
N GLU A 515 -42.89 5.75 39.29
CA GLU A 515 -44.27 6.26 39.34
C GLU A 515 -44.45 7.38 40.38
N LEU A 516 -43.90 7.24 41.60
CA LEU A 516 -43.98 8.28 42.62
C LEU A 516 -43.23 9.57 42.23
N HIS A 517 -42.10 9.44 41.54
CA HIS A 517 -41.32 10.60 41.10
C HIS A 517 -41.97 11.38 39.94
N MET A 518 -42.86 10.73 39.18
CA MET A 518 -43.70 11.36 38.17
C MET A 518 -44.94 12.06 38.76
N LEU A 519 -45.37 11.70 39.97
CA LEU A 519 -46.56 12.27 40.64
C LEU A 519 -46.26 13.50 41.53
N GLN A 520 -44.98 13.86 41.72
CA GLN A 520 -44.56 15.02 42.52
C GLN A 520 -43.93 16.17 41.71
N VAL A 521 -44.03 16.12 40.39
CA VAL A 521 -43.79 17.26 39.47
C VAL A 521 -45.12 17.67 38.88
#